data_AF-A0AB39SBN0-F1
#
_entry.id   AF-A0AB39SBN0-F1
#
_cell.length_a   1.000
_cell.length_b   1.000
_cell.length_c   1.000
_cell.angle_alpha   90.00
_cell.angle_beta   90.00
_cell.angle_gamma   90.00
#
_symmetry.space_group_name_H-M   'P 1'
#
loop_
_entity.id
_entity.type
_entity.pdbx_description
1 polymer ?
#
loop_
_entity_poly.entity_id
_entity_poly.type
_entity_poly.pdbx_seq_one_letter_code
_entity_poly.pdbx_strand_id
1 'polypeptide(L)'
;MRQDQRDGRREGESGIPDGLLVGVLAFLLGMTLMVWTATGLAGWFSRGAWPHAVTFAHTPLAMRHLIGQPHDVPGAWPATPAAELSGYGLFWGLFIGQLMVLLVLTVFVMGTVARWRAGRARRRAEATAEVAPVVPVVPVVPSQAEELRPTTAAWTAPSATDGKRVGGWETVRAEGAAPAAPDATDSKRVGGWAKTRAAGAVVLAPPESRHTTATQAVRDAEGPALVITSNPNTWSETKDARAKLGPVLLYDPSHLCDTPARLHWSPSTGCEDKATAAARATALLAPVRPTAKVDQPMADVAETLLRSYLHAAAVEGKPFRHVHRWAQGTQVQDAVRALRTNPKAASGAAGELEAALTSHTERRDIAQELTARALSSLFTVNIRESCTANRTDSLALDSFVNEGGTLYVVGEPIEDPKANPGAMPLLTALASSVVERGRRMAERSSSGRLDPPLTLVLDDVAAVAPLPQLPDLLATGADRGLPTLALLRSQEQARSRWPQYELPL
;
A
#
# COMPACT_ATOMS: atom_id res chain seq x y z
N MET A 1 24.25 -11.25 73.04
CA MET A 1 22.77 -11.22 72.97
C MET A 1 22.38 -11.06 71.51
N ARG A 2 21.50 -11.95 70.98
CA ARG A 2 20.92 -11.98 69.61
C ARG A 2 21.95 -12.04 68.45
N GLN A 3 22.15 -13.16 67.76
CA GLN A 3 21.29 -13.99 66.88
C GLN A 3 21.14 -13.50 65.44
N ASP A 4 21.27 -14.48 64.55
CA ASP A 4 21.24 -14.47 63.09
C ASP A 4 20.18 -13.62 62.41
N GLN A 5 20.51 -13.14 61.21
CA GLN A 5 19.68 -13.46 60.06
C GLN A 5 20.51 -13.60 58.77
N ARG A 6 20.52 -14.82 58.23
CA ARG A 6 20.80 -15.09 56.82
C ARG A 6 19.52 -14.84 56.04
N ASP A 7 19.60 -14.05 54.98
CA ASP A 7 18.75 -14.15 53.78
C ASP A 7 19.62 -13.67 52.61
N GLY A 8 19.58 -14.27 51.42
CA GLY A 8 18.71 -15.34 50.97
C GLY A 8 18.55 -15.20 49.47
N ARG A 9 19.23 -16.04 48.67
CA ARG A 9 19.00 -16.12 47.22
C ARG A 9 17.50 -16.27 46.98
N ARG A 10 16.91 -15.35 46.21
CA ARG A 10 15.64 -15.59 45.53
C ARG A 10 15.83 -15.31 44.06
N GLU A 11 15.84 -16.40 43.31
CA GLU A 11 15.68 -16.41 41.87
C GLU A 11 14.34 -15.75 41.55
N GLY A 12 14.34 -14.81 40.61
CA GLY A 12 13.11 -14.20 40.13
C GLY A 12 12.40 -15.18 39.22
N GLU A 13 11.49 -15.98 39.77
CA GLU A 13 10.59 -16.81 38.98
C GLU A 13 9.84 -15.95 37.96
N SER A 14 9.93 -16.33 36.68
CA SER A 14 9.14 -15.73 35.62
C SER A 14 7.67 -16.13 35.80
N GLY A 15 6.91 -15.32 36.54
CA GLY A 15 5.48 -15.50 36.71
C GLY A 15 4.76 -15.58 35.37
N ILE A 16 3.93 -16.60 35.19
CA ILE A 16 3.03 -16.72 34.02
C ILE A 16 2.12 -15.49 34.05
N PRO A 17 2.00 -14.71 32.95
CA PRO A 17 1.20 -13.49 32.96
C PRO A 17 -0.26 -13.80 33.31
N ASP A 18 -0.83 -13.06 34.26
CA ASP A 18 -2.18 -13.31 34.81
C ASP A 18 -3.26 -13.40 33.73
N GLY A 19 -3.12 -12.62 32.65
CA GLY A 19 -4.02 -12.67 31.49
C GLY A 19 -4.01 -14.01 30.75
N LEU A 20 -2.88 -14.72 30.72
CA LEU A 20 -2.78 -16.07 30.15
C LEU A 20 -3.41 -17.11 31.08
N LEU A 21 -3.21 -16.99 32.41
CA LEU A 21 -3.88 -17.84 33.40
C LEU A 21 -5.41 -17.68 33.34
N VAL A 22 -5.91 -16.43 33.31
CA VAL A 22 -7.34 -16.13 33.17
C VAL A 22 -7.89 -16.62 31.83
N GLY A 23 -7.14 -16.44 30.73
CA GLY A 23 -7.53 -16.93 29.41
C GLY A 23 -7.65 -18.45 29.32
N VAL A 24 -6.66 -19.17 29.86
CA VAL A 24 -6.68 -20.65 29.93
C VAL A 24 -7.82 -21.14 30.82
N LEU A 25 -8.05 -20.50 31.97
CA LEU A 25 -9.13 -20.88 32.89
C LEU A 25 -10.52 -20.65 32.27
N ALA A 26 -10.72 -19.52 31.57
CA ALA A 26 -11.93 -19.24 30.83
C ALA A 26 -12.17 -20.24 29.67
N PHE A 27 -11.10 -20.59 28.92
CA PHE A 27 -11.17 -21.60 27.86
C PHE A 27 -11.57 -22.98 28.40
N LEU A 28 -10.93 -23.44 29.48
CA LEU A 28 -11.24 -24.73 30.11
C LEU A 28 -12.67 -24.77 30.63
N LEU A 29 -13.17 -23.69 31.24
CA LEU A 29 -14.54 -23.61 31.74
C LEU A 29 -15.56 -23.60 30.59
N GLY A 30 -15.30 -22.85 29.52
CA GLY A 30 -16.13 -22.84 28.31
C GLY A 30 -16.18 -24.20 27.61
N MET A 31 -15.03 -24.86 27.45
CA MET A 31 -14.95 -26.20 26.86
C MET A 31 -15.70 -27.24 27.72
N THR A 32 -15.57 -27.16 29.05
CA THR A 32 -16.32 -28.00 30.00
C THR A 32 -17.83 -27.79 29.88
N LEU A 33 -18.30 -26.54 29.79
CA LEU A 33 -19.72 -26.23 29.57
C LEU A 33 -20.25 -26.80 28.25
N MET A 34 -19.44 -26.74 27.19
CA MET A 34 -19.82 -27.22 25.85
C MET A 34 -19.91 -28.75 25.79
N VAL A 35 -18.99 -29.49 26.44
CA VAL A 35 -19.09 -30.95 26.56
C VAL A 35 -20.33 -31.36 27.37
N TRP A 36 -20.63 -30.66 28.46
CA TRP A 36 -21.82 -30.93 29.29
C TRP A 36 -23.12 -30.68 28.51
N THR A 37 -23.25 -29.52 27.86
CA THR A 37 -24.44 -29.18 27.06
C THR A 37 -24.61 -30.08 25.84
N ALA A 38 -23.53 -30.44 25.13
CA ALA A 38 -23.58 -31.42 24.05
C ALA A 38 -24.06 -32.81 24.53
N THR A 39 -23.56 -33.29 25.68
CA THR A 39 -23.99 -34.58 26.26
C THR A 39 -25.48 -34.56 26.62
N GLY A 40 -25.93 -33.54 27.36
CA GLY A 40 -27.32 -33.45 27.81
C GLY A 40 -28.32 -33.25 26.66
N LEU A 41 -27.99 -32.41 25.68
CA LEU A 41 -28.81 -32.24 24.47
C LEU A 41 -28.85 -33.53 23.63
N ALA A 42 -27.76 -34.29 23.53
CA ALA A 42 -27.75 -35.54 22.78
C ALA A 42 -28.63 -36.62 23.45
N GLY A 43 -28.60 -36.71 24.79
CA GLY A 43 -29.55 -37.52 25.56
C GLY A 43 -31.00 -37.09 25.30
N TRP A 44 -31.28 -35.79 25.39
CA TRP A 44 -32.61 -35.24 25.15
C TRP A 44 -33.14 -35.49 23.72
N PHE A 45 -32.32 -35.27 22.68
CA PHE A 45 -32.70 -35.54 21.29
C PHE A 45 -32.85 -37.04 20.97
N SER A 46 -32.16 -37.93 21.68
CA SER A 46 -32.24 -39.38 21.39
C SER A 46 -33.28 -40.13 22.22
N ARG A 47 -33.61 -39.64 23.43
CA ARG A 47 -34.49 -40.32 24.40
C ARG A 47 -35.64 -39.46 24.95
N GLY A 48 -35.71 -38.18 24.60
CA GLY A 48 -36.77 -37.25 25.03
C GLY A 48 -36.61 -36.69 26.45
N ALA A 49 -35.58 -37.09 27.19
CA ALA A 49 -35.31 -36.67 28.57
C ALA A 49 -33.84 -36.27 28.76
N TRP A 50 -33.58 -35.37 29.70
CA TRP A 50 -32.22 -34.99 30.08
C TRP A 50 -31.64 -36.05 31.04
N PRO A 51 -30.46 -36.65 30.76
CA PRO A 51 -29.90 -37.72 31.61
C PRO A 51 -29.60 -37.23 33.03
N HIS A 52 -30.14 -37.91 34.05
CA HIS A 52 -30.12 -37.42 35.43
C HIS A 52 -28.72 -37.45 36.09
N ALA A 53 -27.82 -38.30 35.61
CA ALA A 53 -26.45 -38.44 36.13
C ALA A 53 -25.40 -37.55 35.41
N VAL A 54 -25.77 -36.85 34.32
CA VAL A 54 -24.87 -35.95 33.57
C VAL A 54 -24.77 -34.60 34.30
N THR A 55 -23.88 -34.56 35.29
CA THR A 55 -23.64 -33.41 36.16
C THR A 55 -22.39 -32.62 35.75
N PHE A 56 -22.48 -31.29 35.77
CA PHE A 56 -21.41 -30.38 35.33
C PHE A 56 -20.06 -30.68 36.01
N ALA A 57 -20.07 -31.04 37.30
CA ALA A 57 -18.87 -31.34 38.09
C ALA A 57 -18.05 -32.55 37.58
N HIS A 58 -18.68 -33.53 36.92
CA HIS A 58 -17.99 -34.72 36.42
C HIS A 58 -17.48 -34.57 34.97
N THR A 59 -17.91 -33.51 34.28
CA THR A 59 -17.55 -33.24 32.87
C THR A 59 -16.04 -33.17 32.59
N PRO A 60 -15.17 -32.61 33.46
CA PRO A 60 -13.73 -32.60 33.22
C PRO A 60 -13.11 -34.01 33.12
N LEU A 61 -13.64 -34.99 33.87
CA LEU A 61 -13.22 -36.39 33.80
C LEU A 61 -13.76 -37.06 32.52
N ALA A 62 -15.02 -36.82 32.18
CA ALA A 62 -15.63 -37.29 30.93
C ALA A 62 -14.86 -36.77 29.69
N MET A 63 -14.49 -35.49 29.71
CA MET A 63 -13.70 -34.84 28.66
C MET A 63 -12.30 -35.48 28.52
N ARG A 64 -11.62 -35.80 29.62
CA ARG A 64 -10.35 -36.53 29.60
C ARG A 64 -10.51 -37.93 28.99
N HIS A 65 -11.61 -38.63 29.28
CA HIS A 65 -11.89 -39.96 28.68
C HIS A 65 -12.13 -39.88 27.19
N LEU A 66 -12.97 -38.93 26.73
CA LEU A 66 -13.29 -38.72 25.31
C LEU A 66 -12.09 -38.31 24.45
N ILE A 67 -11.08 -37.66 25.04
CA ILE A 67 -9.80 -37.37 24.33
C ILE A 67 -9.02 -38.66 24.05
N GLY A 68 -9.09 -39.67 24.94
CA GLY A 68 -8.44 -40.96 24.76
C GLY A 68 -9.26 -41.97 23.94
N GLN A 69 -10.59 -41.94 24.07
CA GLN A 69 -11.52 -42.87 23.42
C GLN A 69 -12.74 -42.11 22.87
N PRO A 70 -12.62 -41.44 21.70
CA PRO A 70 -13.63 -40.50 21.20
C PRO A 70 -14.97 -41.14 20.79
N HIS A 71 -15.05 -42.47 20.69
CA HIS A 71 -16.29 -43.19 20.40
C HIS A 71 -17.01 -43.72 21.65
N ASP A 72 -16.38 -43.68 22.83
CA ASP A 72 -16.89 -44.24 24.07
C ASP A 72 -17.58 -43.18 24.96
N VAL A 73 -18.74 -42.73 24.51
CA VAL A 73 -19.61 -41.85 25.30
C VAL A 73 -20.12 -42.51 26.60
N PRO A 74 -20.45 -43.82 26.64
CA PRO A 74 -20.82 -44.49 27.89
C PRO A 74 -19.70 -44.55 28.93
N GLY A 75 -18.47 -44.91 28.56
CA GLY A 75 -17.34 -44.92 29.50
C GLY A 75 -16.92 -43.53 29.98
N ALA A 76 -17.24 -42.47 29.24
CA ALA A 76 -17.08 -41.09 29.70
C ALA A 76 -18.04 -40.72 30.84
N TRP A 77 -19.19 -41.40 30.95
CA TRP A 77 -20.24 -41.12 31.94
C TRP A 77 -20.68 -42.39 32.69
N PRO A 78 -19.78 -43.06 33.43
CA PRO A 78 -20.02 -44.41 33.97
C PRO A 78 -21.14 -44.50 35.03
N ALA A 79 -21.54 -43.37 35.62
CA ALA A 79 -22.67 -43.27 36.53
C ALA A 79 -24.03 -43.11 35.82
N THR A 80 -24.05 -42.94 34.50
CA THR A 80 -25.27 -42.81 33.69
C THR A 80 -25.58 -44.13 33.00
N PRO A 81 -26.82 -44.67 33.08
CA PRO A 81 -27.18 -45.88 32.34
C PRO A 81 -26.94 -45.71 30.84
N ALA A 82 -26.24 -46.65 30.20
CA ALA A 82 -25.91 -46.57 28.78
C ALA A 82 -27.13 -46.46 27.84
N ALA A 83 -28.33 -46.82 28.33
CA ALA A 83 -29.60 -46.63 27.62
C ALA A 83 -30.02 -45.15 27.49
N GLU A 84 -29.61 -44.29 28.43
CA GLU A 84 -29.92 -42.85 28.45
C GLU A 84 -28.96 -42.00 27.58
N LEU A 85 -27.85 -42.60 27.13
CA LEU A 85 -26.82 -41.92 26.37
C LEU A 85 -27.00 -42.11 24.86
N SER A 86 -26.74 -41.06 24.10
CA SER A 86 -26.79 -41.08 22.64
C SER A 86 -25.58 -41.80 22.03
N GLY A 87 -25.74 -42.34 20.81
CA GLY A 87 -24.59 -42.75 20.00
C GLY A 87 -23.63 -41.59 19.70
N TYR A 88 -22.33 -41.88 19.60
CA TYR A 88 -21.24 -40.90 19.51
C TYR A 88 -21.44 -39.84 18.40
N GLY A 89 -22.04 -40.21 17.26
CA GLY A 89 -22.27 -39.29 16.15
C GLY A 89 -23.20 -38.11 16.49
N LEU A 90 -24.23 -38.34 17.31
CA LEU A 90 -25.15 -37.27 17.72
C LEU A 90 -24.49 -36.30 18.72
N PHE A 91 -23.72 -36.86 19.66
CA PHE A 91 -22.90 -36.08 20.60
C PHE A 91 -21.90 -35.17 19.86
N TRP A 92 -21.08 -35.73 18.96
CA TRP A 92 -20.10 -34.95 18.21
C TRP A 92 -20.75 -33.94 17.25
N GLY A 93 -21.88 -34.30 16.62
CA GLY A 93 -22.65 -33.37 15.79
C GLY A 93 -23.16 -32.15 16.56
N LEU A 94 -23.70 -32.35 17.77
CA LEU A 94 -24.16 -31.26 18.63
C LEU A 94 -22.99 -30.43 19.19
N PHE A 95 -21.88 -31.06 19.56
CA PHE A 95 -20.67 -30.37 20.01
C PHE A 95 -20.08 -29.47 18.91
N ILE A 96 -19.90 -30.00 17.69
CA ILE A 96 -19.38 -29.23 16.55
C ILE A 96 -20.38 -28.11 16.15
N GLY A 97 -21.69 -28.38 16.20
CA GLY A 97 -22.73 -27.38 15.97
C GLY A 97 -22.66 -26.22 16.97
N GLN A 98 -22.51 -26.50 18.26
CA GLN A 98 -22.33 -25.48 19.30
C GLN A 98 -21.06 -24.67 19.10
N LEU A 99 -19.94 -25.31 18.73
CA LEU A 99 -18.69 -24.62 18.42
C LEU A 99 -18.85 -23.62 17.27
N MET A 100 -19.51 -24.06 16.19
CA MET A 100 -19.74 -23.22 15.01
C MET A 100 -20.67 -22.04 15.32
N VAL A 101 -21.74 -22.25 16.10
CA VAL A 101 -22.63 -21.18 16.55
C VAL A 101 -21.89 -20.17 17.43
N LEU A 102 -21.07 -20.63 18.38
CA LEU A 102 -20.28 -19.75 19.25
C LEU A 102 -19.23 -18.94 18.46
N LEU A 103 -18.58 -19.57 17.47
CA LEU A 103 -17.64 -18.88 16.58
C LEU A 103 -18.35 -17.80 15.73
N VAL A 104 -19.50 -18.12 15.11
CA VAL A 104 -20.29 -17.17 14.33
C VAL A 104 -20.79 -16.00 15.21
N LEU A 105 -21.29 -16.28 16.40
CA LEU A 105 -21.71 -15.25 17.37
C LEU A 105 -20.53 -14.36 17.79
N THR A 106 -19.35 -14.93 18.02
CA THR A 106 -18.14 -14.18 18.40
C THR A 106 -17.72 -13.22 17.28
N VAL A 107 -17.67 -13.69 16.04
CA VAL A 107 -17.37 -12.87 14.85
C VAL A 107 -18.43 -11.78 14.65
N PHE A 108 -19.72 -12.11 14.84
CA PHE A 108 -20.82 -11.15 14.72
C PHE A 108 -20.78 -10.07 15.81
N VAL A 109 -20.52 -10.43 17.06
CA VAL A 109 -20.36 -9.48 18.18
C VAL A 109 -19.12 -8.61 17.96
N MET A 110 -17.99 -9.17 17.53
CA MET A 110 -16.79 -8.42 17.18
C MET A 110 -17.09 -7.38 16.08
N GLY A 111 -17.76 -7.80 15.00
CA GLY A 111 -18.13 -6.96 13.87
C GLY A 111 -19.22 -5.92 14.16
N THR A 112 -20.11 -6.16 15.11
CA THR A 112 -21.11 -5.17 15.55
C THR A 112 -20.53 -4.17 16.55
N VAL A 113 -19.69 -4.61 17.49
CA VAL A 113 -18.95 -3.73 18.41
C VAL A 113 -17.98 -2.82 17.67
N ALA A 114 -17.28 -3.32 16.63
CA ALA A 114 -16.43 -2.51 15.77
C ALA A 114 -17.22 -1.38 15.08
N ARG A 115 -18.34 -1.71 14.43
CA ARG A 115 -19.24 -0.73 13.79
C ARG A 115 -19.81 0.29 14.80
N TRP A 116 -20.21 -0.16 15.99
CA TRP A 116 -20.76 0.71 17.03
C TRP A 116 -19.72 1.65 17.66
N ARG A 117 -18.47 1.18 17.83
CA ARG A 117 -17.34 2.02 18.26
C ARG A 117 -16.99 3.07 17.20
N ALA A 118 -16.97 2.70 15.92
CA ALA A 118 -16.79 3.66 14.82
C ALA A 118 -17.89 4.73 14.79
N GLY A 119 -19.15 4.33 14.99
CA GLY A 119 -20.29 5.25 15.08
C GLY A 119 -20.21 6.22 16.28
N ARG A 120 -19.79 5.74 17.46
CA ARG A 120 -19.60 6.62 18.63
C ARG A 120 -18.38 7.54 18.52
N ALA A 121 -17.34 7.15 17.79
CA ALA A 121 -16.21 8.03 17.48
C ALA A 121 -16.66 9.23 16.62
N ARG A 122 -17.45 8.99 15.56
CA ARG A 122 -18.06 10.05 14.73
C ARG A 122 -18.92 11.02 15.56
N ARG A 123 -19.88 10.51 16.33
CA ARG A 123 -20.76 11.37 17.17
C ARG A 123 -20.03 12.20 18.22
N ARG A 124 -18.87 11.73 18.72
CA ARG A 124 -18.02 12.51 19.62
C ARG A 124 -17.24 13.60 18.88
N ALA A 125 -16.81 13.36 17.65
CA ALA A 125 -16.19 14.39 16.83
C ALA A 125 -17.20 15.50 16.47
N GLU A 126 -18.41 15.11 16.07
CA GLU A 126 -19.54 16.02 15.80
C GLU A 126 -19.89 16.87 17.03
N ALA A 127 -20.11 16.25 18.20
CA ALA A 127 -20.42 16.97 19.44
C ALA A 127 -19.28 17.86 19.97
N THR A 128 -18.03 17.60 19.58
CA THR A 128 -16.90 18.49 19.94
C THR A 128 -16.79 19.69 19.00
N ALA A 129 -17.25 19.56 17.75
CA ALA A 129 -17.28 20.64 16.78
C ALA A 129 -18.38 21.68 17.08
N GLU A 130 -19.48 21.25 17.69
CA GLU A 130 -20.66 22.10 17.96
C GLU A 130 -20.51 23.04 19.18
N VAL A 131 -19.45 22.87 20.00
CA VAL A 131 -19.25 23.59 21.28
C VAL A 131 -18.01 24.51 21.26
N ALA A 132 -17.39 24.74 20.10
CA ALA A 132 -16.29 25.70 19.98
C ALA A 132 -16.79 27.16 20.11
N PRO A 133 -16.24 27.98 21.05
CA PRO A 133 -16.73 29.34 21.27
C PRO A 133 -16.32 30.28 20.13
N VAL A 134 -17.30 31.03 19.60
CA VAL A 134 -17.08 32.03 18.55
C VAL A 134 -16.39 33.27 19.15
N VAL A 135 -15.21 33.61 18.62
CA VAL A 135 -14.54 34.89 18.90
C VAL A 135 -15.19 35.99 18.02
N PRO A 136 -15.65 37.11 18.60
CA PRO A 136 -16.32 38.16 17.82
C PRO A 136 -15.31 38.95 16.96
N VAL A 137 -15.58 39.00 15.65
CA VAL A 137 -14.84 39.84 14.70
C VAL A 137 -15.40 41.27 14.76
N VAL A 138 -14.52 42.25 14.96
CA VAL A 138 -14.88 43.69 14.93
C VAL A 138 -15.07 44.15 13.48
N PRO A 139 -16.21 44.78 13.12
CA PRO A 139 -16.44 45.26 11.76
C PRO A 139 -15.71 46.59 11.49
N VAL A 140 -14.93 46.64 10.42
CA VAL A 140 -14.35 47.90 9.90
C VAL A 140 -15.34 48.52 8.91
N VAL A 141 -15.74 49.76 9.16
CA VAL A 141 -16.68 50.53 8.33
C VAL A 141 -15.97 51.12 7.11
N PRO A 142 -16.54 51.02 5.89
CA PRO A 142 -15.95 51.67 4.71
C PRO A 142 -16.27 53.17 4.66
N SER A 143 -15.29 53.97 4.27
CA SER A 143 -15.46 55.40 3.94
C SER A 143 -15.07 55.65 2.48
N GLN A 144 -15.95 56.32 1.73
CA GLN A 144 -15.71 56.79 0.37
C GLN A 144 -15.03 58.18 0.45
N ALA A 145 -13.83 58.35 -0.11
CA ALA A 145 -13.56 58.77 -1.48
C ALA A 145 -13.62 60.30 -1.68
N GLU A 146 -12.46 60.92 -1.96
CA GLU A 146 -12.39 62.18 -2.71
C GLU A 146 -11.12 62.21 -3.57
N GLU A 147 -11.32 62.64 -4.81
CA GLU A 147 -10.44 62.63 -5.98
C GLU A 147 -9.21 63.57 -5.87
N LEU A 148 -8.05 63.15 -6.38
CA LEU A 148 -6.95 64.06 -6.76
C LEU A 148 -6.42 63.70 -8.16
N ARG A 149 -6.44 64.70 -9.05
CA ARG A 149 -6.06 64.56 -10.47
C ARG A 149 -4.55 64.68 -10.71
N PRO A 150 -4.04 64.14 -11.84
CA PRO A 150 -2.61 64.00 -12.09
C PRO A 150 -2.00 65.22 -12.80
N THR A 151 -0.66 65.37 -12.76
CA THR A 151 0.16 65.87 -13.89
C THR A 151 1.65 65.56 -13.67
N THR A 152 2.25 64.91 -14.69
CA THR A 152 3.66 64.74 -15.09
C THR A 152 4.83 65.22 -14.21
N ALA A 153 5.89 64.40 -14.11
CA ALA A 153 7.18 64.71 -14.77
C ALA A 153 8.24 63.56 -14.72
N ALA A 154 9.06 63.54 -15.77
CA ALA A 154 10.39 62.97 -15.99
C ALA A 154 11.10 62.10 -14.91
N TRP A 155 11.68 60.98 -15.38
CA TRP A 155 12.86 60.36 -14.78
C TRP A 155 14.13 61.18 -15.06
N THR A 156 14.90 61.49 -14.02
CA THR A 156 16.32 61.88 -14.11
C THR A 156 17.12 61.24 -12.99
N ALA A 157 18.33 60.76 -13.30
CA ALA A 157 19.16 59.97 -12.39
C ALA A 157 19.79 60.79 -11.25
N PRO A 158 20.21 60.15 -10.14
CA PRO A 158 21.09 60.76 -9.15
C PRO A 158 22.55 60.73 -9.63
N SER A 159 23.20 61.89 -9.69
CA SER A 159 24.66 61.99 -9.74
C SER A 159 25.25 61.92 -8.33
N ALA A 160 26.48 61.42 -8.23
CA ALA A 160 27.26 61.40 -6.98
C ALA A 160 28.09 62.68 -6.78
N THR A 161 28.45 62.97 -5.53
CA THR A 161 29.62 63.77 -5.14
C THR A 161 30.19 63.28 -3.80
N ASP A 162 31.49 63.00 -3.79
CA ASP A 162 32.50 63.08 -2.70
C ASP A 162 32.15 62.75 -1.23
N GLY A 163 32.96 62.00 -0.47
CA GLY A 163 34.19 61.28 -0.83
C GLY A 163 35.10 60.98 0.38
N LYS A 164 35.89 59.89 0.32
CA LYS A 164 37.19 59.71 1.03
C LYS A 164 37.92 58.44 0.55
N ARG A 165 39.26 58.52 0.45
CA ARG A 165 40.23 57.46 0.08
C ARG A 165 40.32 56.37 1.19
N VAL A 166 40.88 55.16 1.00
CA VAL A 166 42.26 54.80 0.60
C VAL A 166 42.38 53.35 0.07
N GLY A 167 43.23 53.12 -0.97
CA GLY A 167 43.81 51.82 -1.42
C GLY A 167 42.86 50.93 -2.23
N GLY A 168 43.12 50.48 -3.47
CA GLY A 168 44.38 50.17 -4.18
C GLY A 168 44.58 48.64 -4.13
N TRP A 169 44.53 47.86 -5.23
CA TRP A 169 45.15 48.02 -6.56
C TRP A 169 44.33 47.37 -7.71
N GLU A 170 44.60 47.77 -8.96
CA GLU A 170 43.89 47.35 -10.19
C GLU A 170 44.47 46.10 -10.88
N THR A 171 43.67 45.49 -11.76
CA THR A 171 43.93 45.01 -13.17
C THR A 171 43.15 43.72 -13.49
N VAL A 172 42.61 43.48 -14.69
CA VAL A 172 42.31 44.33 -15.87
C VAL A 172 41.07 43.78 -16.63
N ARG A 173 40.46 44.56 -17.53
CA ARG A 173 39.27 44.20 -18.34
C ARG A 173 39.66 43.81 -19.78
N ALA A 174 38.92 42.88 -20.39
CA ALA A 174 38.78 42.78 -21.84
C ALA A 174 37.33 42.39 -22.19
N GLU A 175 36.81 42.94 -23.29
CA GLU A 175 35.39 43.00 -23.62
C GLU A 175 35.19 42.64 -25.10
N GLY A 176 34.07 41.99 -25.46
CA GLY A 176 33.81 41.56 -26.84
C GLY A 176 32.33 41.28 -27.09
N ALA A 177 31.74 41.98 -28.05
CA ALA A 177 30.29 42.01 -28.30
C ALA A 177 29.83 41.07 -29.44
N ALA A 178 28.52 40.85 -29.55
CA ALA A 178 27.87 40.25 -30.73
C ALA A 178 26.46 40.85 -30.97
N PRO A 179 25.94 40.88 -32.23
CA PRO A 179 24.80 41.72 -32.62
C PRO A 179 23.48 40.96 -32.92
N ALA A 180 22.43 41.72 -33.24
CA ALA A 180 21.06 41.24 -33.52
C ALA A 180 20.82 40.76 -34.97
N ALA A 181 19.72 40.02 -35.17
CA ALA A 181 19.23 39.49 -36.45
C ALA A 181 17.68 39.58 -36.54
N PRO A 182 17.05 39.47 -37.74
CA PRO A 182 15.82 40.20 -38.07
C PRO A 182 14.49 39.40 -38.07
N ASP A 183 13.38 40.13 -38.25
CA ASP A 183 12.01 39.64 -38.40
C ASP A 183 11.80 38.64 -39.55
N ALA A 184 10.91 37.68 -39.33
CA ALA A 184 10.32 36.82 -40.36
C ALA A 184 8.80 36.65 -40.12
N THR A 185 8.05 36.65 -41.22
CA THR A 185 6.58 36.80 -41.26
C THR A 185 5.77 35.57 -40.87
N ASP A 186 4.62 35.84 -40.24
CA ASP A 186 3.35 35.12 -40.35
C ASP A 186 3.40 33.59 -40.54
N SER A 187 3.49 32.88 -39.42
CA SER A 187 2.86 31.55 -39.30
C SER A 187 1.75 31.61 -38.25
N LYS A 188 0.56 31.14 -38.64
CA LYS A 188 -0.62 31.07 -37.76
C LYS A 188 -0.28 30.30 -36.49
N ARG A 189 -0.14 31.03 -35.37
CA ARG A 189 -0.15 30.41 -34.04
C ARG A 189 -1.50 29.72 -33.85
N VAL A 190 -1.51 28.39 -33.88
CA VAL A 190 -2.59 27.58 -33.31
C VAL A 190 -2.48 27.69 -31.78
N GLY A 191 -2.83 28.87 -31.25
CA GLY A 191 -2.89 29.13 -29.82
C GLY A 191 -4.14 28.48 -29.26
N GLY A 192 -4.00 27.26 -28.73
CA GLY A 192 -5.15 26.45 -28.30
C GLY A 192 -5.01 25.69 -26.98
N TRP A 193 -3.80 25.43 -26.46
CA TRP A 193 -3.59 24.58 -25.27
C TRP A 193 -2.56 25.16 -24.30
N ALA A 194 -3.03 25.99 -23.37
CA ALA A 194 -2.23 26.44 -22.21
C ALA A 194 -3.06 26.93 -21.00
N LYS A 195 -4.40 26.83 -21.00
CA LYS A 195 -5.23 27.61 -20.05
C LYS A 195 -6.41 26.92 -19.35
N THR A 196 -6.73 25.63 -19.56
CA THR A 196 -7.95 25.06 -18.93
C THR A 196 -7.97 23.55 -18.59
N ARG A 197 -6.82 22.92 -18.37
CA ARG A 197 -6.71 21.81 -17.40
C ARG A 197 -5.40 21.96 -16.64
N ALA A 198 -5.46 21.92 -15.32
CA ALA A 198 -4.29 22.12 -14.49
C ALA A 198 -3.32 20.95 -14.63
N ALA A 199 -2.09 21.26 -15.01
CA ALA A 199 -0.99 20.34 -14.85
C ALA A 199 -0.75 20.15 -13.34
N GLY A 200 -0.71 18.90 -12.86
CA GLY A 200 -0.64 18.61 -11.42
C GLY A 200 -1.99 18.65 -10.70
N ALA A 201 -3.11 18.50 -11.41
CA ALA A 201 -4.45 18.49 -10.82
C ALA A 201 -4.72 17.24 -9.96
N VAL A 202 -5.29 17.45 -8.78
CA VAL A 202 -6.07 16.43 -8.07
C VAL A 202 -7.55 16.77 -8.22
N VAL A 203 -8.40 15.78 -8.45
CA VAL A 203 -9.86 15.96 -8.53
C VAL A 203 -10.55 14.95 -7.62
N LEU A 204 -11.35 15.45 -6.68
CA LEU A 204 -12.26 14.64 -5.88
C LEU A 204 -13.59 14.48 -6.62
N ALA A 205 -13.98 13.25 -6.95
CA ALA A 205 -15.21 13.02 -7.70
C ALA A 205 -15.85 11.63 -7.46
N PRO A 206 -17.18 11.51 -7.62
CA PRO A 206 -17.88 10.22 -7.70
C PRO A 206 -17.39 9.36 -8.88
N PRO A 207 -17.64 8.03 -8.87
CA PRO A 207 -17.13 7.11 -9.89
C PRO A 207 -17.44 7.49 -11.34
N GLU A 208 -18.67 7.90 -11.64
CA GLU A 208 -19.11 8.26 -12.99
C GLU A 208 -18.37 9.51 -13.53
N SER A 209 -18.26 10.55 -12.69
CA SER A 209 -17.53 11.77 -13.02
C SER A 209 -16.02 11.53 -13.16
N ARG A 210 -15.44 10.65 -12.32
CA ARG A 210 -14.03 10.24 -12.46
C ARG A 210 -13.80 9.51 -13.77
N HIS A 211 -14.59 8.49 -14.08
CA HIS A 211 -14.49 7.73 -15.33
C HIS A 211 -14.62 8.64 -16.55
N THR A 212 -15.62 9.53 -16.58
CA THR A 212 -15.80 10.52 -17.66
C THR A 212 -14.56 11.42 -17.82
N THR A 213 -14.01 11.89 -16.70
CA THR A 213 -12.81 12.74 -16.69
C THR A 213 -11.56 11.98 -17.15
N ALA A 214 -11.40 10.72 -16.73
CA ALA A 214 -10.30 9.85 -17.12
C ALA A 214 -10.37 9.50 -18.63
N THR A 215 -11.52 9.02 -19.11
CA THR A 215 -11.76 8.72 -20.54
C THR A 215 -11.45 9.94 -21.41
N GLN A 216 -11.87 11.14 -21.00
CA GLN A 216 -11.54 12.36 -21.74
C GLN A 216 -10.04 12.70 -21.68
N ALA A 217 -9.39 12.62 -20.51
CA ALA A 217 -7.96 12.89 -20.38
C ALA A 217 -7.07 11.91 -21.19
N VAL A 218 -7.48 10.65 -21.33
CA VAL A 218 -6.80 9.65 -22.17
C VAL A 218 -6.97 9.93 -23.66
N ARG A 219 -8.12 10.47 -24.07
CA ARG A 219 -8.37 10.93 -25.45
C ARG A 219 -7.61 12.21 -25.79
N ASP A 220 -7.48 13.11 -24.82
CA ASP A 220 -6.78 14.40 -24.95
C ASP A 220 -5.25 14.29 -24.85
N ALA A 221 -4.69 13.12 -24.52
CA ALA A 221 -3.24 12.94 -24.50
C ALA A 221 -2.67 12.84 -25.93
N GLU A 222 -1.87 13.79 -26.39
CA GLU A 222 -1.20 13.68 -27.71
C GLU A 222 -0.03 12.68 -27.69
N GLY A 223 0.75 12.70 -26.59
CA GLY A 223 1.93 11.86 -26.41
C GLY A 223 1.64 10.46 -25.84
N PRO A 224 2.68 9.75 -25.38
CA PRO A 224 2.50 8.49 -24.66
C PRO A 224 1.74 8.70 -23.34
N ALA A 225 1.12 7.64 -22.82
CA ALA A 225 0.31 7.73 -21.60
C ALA A 225 0.45 6.53 -20.66
N LEU A 226 0.36 6.80 -19.35
CA LEU A 226 0.16 5.80 -18.30
C LEU A 226 -1.23 6.03 -17.71
N VAL A 227 -2.08 5.01 -17.77
CA VAL A 227 -3.45 5.04 -17.26
C VAL A 227 -3.58 4.03 -16.12
N ILE A 228 -3.81 4.50 -14.90
CA ILE A 228 -4.25 3.67 -13.78
C ILE A 228 -5.76 3.83 -13.68
N THR A 229 -6.53 2.74 -13.49
CA THR A 229 -7.99 2.83 -13.29
C THR A 229 -8.56 1.59 -12.60
N SER A 230 -9.65 1.78 -11.86
CA SER A 230 -10.50 0.71 -11.32
C SER A 230 -11.62 0.29 -12.28
N ASN A 231 -11.81 0.99 -13.40
CA ASN A 231 -12.90 0.78 -14.33
C ASN A 231 -12.40 0.25 -15.69
N PRO A 232 -12.65 -1.03 -16.03
CA PRO A 232 -12.31 -1.63 -17.32
C PRO A 232 -12.88 -0.87 -18.53
N ASN A 233 -13.99 -0.13 -18.38
CA ASN A 233 -14.58 0.66 -19.46
C ASN A 233 -13.63 1.76 -19.95
N THR A 234 -12.84 2.36 -19.06
CA THR A 234 -11.83 3.37 -19.43
C THR A 234 -10.83 2.81 -20.45
N TRP A 235 -10.48 1.52 -20.36
CA TRP A 235 -9.66 0.83 -21.36
C TRP A 235 -10.46 0.55 -22.64
N SER A 236 -11.63 -0.10 -22.56
CA SER A 236 -12.38 -0.52 -23.74
C SER A 236 -12.86 0.66 -24.61
N GLU A 237 -13.20 1.79 -24.01
CA GLU A 237 -13.66 3.02 -24.69
C GLU A 237 -12.56 3.88 -25.32
N THR A 238 -11.28 3.59 -25.04
CA THR A 238 -10.16 4.44 -25.47
C THR A 238 -9.05 3.68 -26.19
N LYS A 239 -8.90 2.37 -25.98
CA LYS A 239 -7.85 1.54 -26.60
C LYS A 239 -7.76 1.70 -28.13
N ASP A 240 -8.90 1.76 -28.83
CA ASP A 240 -8.94 1.78 -30.30
C ASP A 240 -8.58 3.17 -30.87
N ALA A 241 -8.73 4.22 -30.05
CA ALA A 241 -8.21 5.55 -30.37
C ALA A 241 -6.70 5.61 -30.09
N ARG A 242 -6.26 5.08 -28.94
CA ARG A 242 -4.83 5.03 -28.56
C ARG A 242 -3.99 4.19 -29.51
N ALA A 243 -4.53 3.09 -30.02
CA ALA A 243 -3.86 2.21 -30.98
C ALA A 243 -3.53 2.88 -32.34
N LYS A 244 -4.10 4.05 -32.62
CA LYS A 244 -3.76 4.88 -33.80
C LYS A 244 -2.55 5.78 -33.57
N LEU A 245 -2.14 5.97 -32.30
CA LEU A 245 -1.03 6.84 -31.89
C LEU A 245 0.23 6.04 -31.52
N GLY A 246 0.07 4.82 -31.00
CA GLY A 246 1.17 3.94 -30.62
C GLY A 246 0.69 2.60 -30.05
N PRO A 247 1.61 1.72 -29.59
CA PRO A 247 1.26 0.43 -29.02
C PRO A 247 0.42 0.58 -27.75
N VAL A 248 -0.67 -0.20 -27.64
CA VAL A 248 -1.53 -0.25 -26.45
C VAL A 248 -1.21 -1.49 -25.64
N LEU A 249 -0.65 -1.28 -24.45
CA LEU A 249 -0.30 -2.32 -23.48
C LEU A 249 -1.35 -2.35 -22.36
N LEU A 250 -1.70 -3.54 -21.90
CA LEU A 250 -2.61 -3.75 -20.78
C LEU A 250 -1.96 -4.65 -19.74
N TYR A 251 -1.66 -4.09 -18.56
CA TYR A 251 -1.33 -4.85 -17.36
C TYR A 251 -2.59 -4.96 -16.49
N ASP A 252 -3.17 -6.15 -16.48
CA ASP A 252 -4.39 -6.49 -15.74
C ASP A 252 -4.24 -7.91 -15.19
N PRO A 253 -3.52 -8.07 -14.06
CA PRO A 253 -3.22 -9.38 -13.47
C PRO A 253 -4.44 -10.07 -12.86
N SER A 254 -5.51 -9.32 -12.54
CA SER A 254 -6.78 -9.85 -12.02
C SER A 254 -7.75 -10.29 -13.11
N HIS A 255 -7.49 -10.00 -14.38
CA HIS A 255 -8.34 -10.30 -15.53
C HIS A 255 -9.71 -9.57 -15.54
N LEU A 256 -9.72 -8.28 -15.22
CA LEU A 256 -10.93 -7.44 -15.17
C LEU A 256 -11.43 -6.97 -16.55
N CYS A 257 -10.54 -6.85 -17.55
CA CYS A 257 -10.88 -6.47 -18.92
C CYS A 257 -11.17 -7.71 -19.78
N ASP A 258 -12.10 -7.62 -20.73
CA ASP A 258 -12.37 -8.71 -21.68
C ASP A 258 -11.34 -8.73 -22.83
N THR A 259 -10.20 -9.40 -22.60
CA THR A 259 -9.16 -9.66 -23.60
C THR A 259 -8.19 -10.76 -23.15
N PRO A 260 -7.69 -11.60 -24.09
CA PRO A 260 -6.56 -12.49 -23.83
C PRO A 260 -5.19 -11.77 -23.98
N ALA A 261 -5.13 -10.64 -24.69
CA ALA A 261 -3.90 -9.89 -24.90
C ALA A 261 -3.58 -9.03 -23.68
N ARG A 262 -2.64 -9.52 -22.85
CA ARG A 262 -2.17 -8.87 -21.62
C ARG A 262 -0.64 -8.87 -21.60
N LEU A 263 -0.08 -7.77 -21.11
CA LEU A 263 1.34 -7.64 -20.82
C LEU A 263 1.68 -8.48 -19.58
N HIS A 264 2.73 -9.30 -19.65
CA HIS A 264 3.34 -9.89 -18.46
C HIS A 264 4.60 -9.10 -18.09
N TRP A 265 4.82 -8.86 -16.81
CA TRP A 265 5.91 -8.02 -16.33
C TRP A 265 6.54 -8.61 -15.06
N SER A 266 7.82 -8.99 -15.13
CA SER A 266 8.56 -9.48 -13.96
C SER A 266 9.04 -8.31 -13.08
N PRO A 267 8.65 -8.23 -11.80
CA PRO A 267 9.09 -7.16 -10.91
C PRO A 267 10.58 -7.16 -10.58
N SER A 268 11.31 -8.26 -10.81
CA SER A 268 12.78 -8.30 -10.68
C SER A 268 13.53 -7.67 -11.85
N THR A 269 12.85 -7.29 -12.95
CA THR A 269 13.49 -6.69 -14.14
C THR A 269 14.21 -5.39 -13.77
N GLY A 270 15.50 -5.30 -14.11
CA GLY A 270 16.36 -4.13 -13.83
C GLY A 270 16.85 -4.05 -12.39
N CYS A 271 16.51 -5.01 -11.51
CA CYS A 271 16.94 -5.02 -10.12
C CYS A 271 18.39 -5.52 -9.93
N GLU A 272 19.12 -5.77 -11.03
CA GLU A 272 20.59 -5.86 -11.02
C GLU A 272 21.21 -4.55 -10.53
N ASP A 273 20.58 -3.40 -10.82
CA ASP A 273 20.88 -2.13 -10.16
C ASP A 273 20.23 -2.07 -8.77
N LYS A 274 21.06 -1.79 -7.74
CA LYS A 274 20.64 -1.69 -6.34
C LYS A 274 19.65 -0.55 -6.10
N ALA A 275 19.76 0.57 -6.82
CA ALA A 275 18.84 1.70 -6.67
C ALA A 275 17.44 1.36 -7.23
N THR A 276 17.40 0.72 -8.40
CA THR A 276 16.18 0.19 -9.00
C THR A 276 15.55 -0.91 -8.14
N ALA A 277 16.35 -1.81 -7.54
CA ALA A 277 15.86 -2.82 -6.59
C ALA A 277 15.26 -2.20 -5.31
N ALA A 278 15.85 -1.12 -4.79
CA ALA A 278 15.31 -0.38 -3.65
C ALA A 278 13.96 0.28 -4.01
N ALA A 279 13.92 1.11 -5.06
CA ALA A 279 12.68 1.78 -5.51
C ALA A 279 11.55 0.78 -5.84
N ARG A 280 11.91 -0.38 -6.39
CA ARG A 280 10.99 -1.51 -6.61
C ARG A 280 10.40 -2.05 -5.30
N ALA A 281 11.24 -2.27 -4.29
CA ALA A 281 10.81 -2.74 -2.98
C ALA A 281 9.92 -1.72 -2.26
N THR A 282 10.29 -0.43 -2.30
CA THR A 282 9.47 0.66 -1.75
C THR A 282 8.06 0.66 -2.38
N ALA A 283 7.97 0.53 -3.71
CA ALA A 283 6.69 0.54 -4.44
C ALA A 283 5.85 -0.72 -4.21
N LEU A 284 6.47 -1.92 -4.10
CA LEU A 284 5.78 -3.16 -3.75
C LEU A 284 5.22 -3.13 -2.32
N LEU A 285 5.95 -2.52 -1.36
CA LEU A 285 5.52 -2.44 0.04
C LEU A 285 4.53 -1.30 0.31
N ALA A 286 4.51 -0.25 -0.51
CA ALA A 286 3.71 0.95 -0.28
C ALA A 286 2.21 0.70 0.04
N PRO A 287 1.50 -0.26 -0.58
CA PRO A 287 0.12 -0.58 -0.22
C PRO A 287 -0.07 -1.04 1.23
N VAL A 288 0.86 -1.83 1.74
CA VAL A 288 0.77 -2.49 3.06
C VAL A 288 1.59 -1.79 4.14
N ARG A 289 2.48 -0.85 3.77
CA ARG A 289 3.43 -0.20 4.68
C ARG A 289 2.70 0.45 5.87
N PRO A 290 3.11 0.20 7.12
CA PRO A 290 2.50 0.84 8.27
C PRO A 290 2.85 2.34 8.30
N THR A 291 1.88 3.15 8.72
CA THR A 291 1.99 4.62 8.74
C THR A 291 2.40 5.19 10.09
N ALA A 292 2.32 4.40 11.17
CA ALA A 292 2.74 4.85 12.49
C ALA A 292 4.27 4.95 12.57
N LYS A 293 4.78 5.93 13.32
CA LYS A 293 6.23 6.14 13.48
C LYS A 293 6.91 5.00 14.24
N VAL A 294 6.21 4.41 15.21
CA VAL A 294 6.69 3.24 15.97
C VAL A 294 6.95 2.03 15.07
N ASP A 295 6.21 1.91 13.97
CA ASP A 295 6.29 0.77 13.04
C ASP A 295 7.30 0.98 11.89
N GLN A 296 8.00 2.12 11.80
CA GLN A 296 8.96 2.33 10.70
C GLN A 296 10.17 1.37 10.73
N PRO A 297 10.81 1.09 11.88
CA PRO A 297 12.00 0.23 11.90
C PRO A 297 11.78 -1.19 11.33
N MET A 298 10.57 -1.75 11.39
CA MET A 298 10.26 -3.05 10.77
C MET A 298 9.83 -2.91 9.30
N ALA A 299 9.26 -1.77 8.89
CA ALA A 299 9.06 -1.46 7.49
C ALA A 299 10.39 -1.32 6.74
N ASP A 300 11.41 -0.71 7.37
CA ASP A 300 12.75 -0.55 6.81
C ASP A 300 13.51 -1.89 6.71
N VAL A 301 13.28 -2.81 7.66
CA VAL A 301 13.76 -4.20 7.57
C VAL A 301 13.03 -4.94 6.43
N ALA A 302 11.71 -4.81 6.29
CA ALA A 302 10.95 -5.43 5.21
C ALA A 302 11.40 -4.93 3.83
N GLU A 303 11.65 -3.63 3.69
CA GLU A 303 12.23 -3.03 2.49
C GLU A 303 13.63 -3.58 2.20
N THR A 304 14.46 -3.76 3.24
CA THR A 304 15.78 -4.37 3.11
C THR A 304 15.74 -5.84 2.72
N LEU A 305 14.81 -6.63 3.25
CA LEU A 305 14.58 -8.01 2.83
C LEU A 305 14.15 -8.05 1.36
N LEU A 306 13.09 -7.30 1.00
CA LEU A 306 12.51 -7.34 -0.34
C LEU A 306 13.47 -6.82 -1.42
N ARG A 307 14.18 -5.70 -1.20
CA ARG A 307 15.17 -5.19 -2.17
C ARG A 307 16.31 -6.19 -2.39
N SER A 308 16.73 -6.89 -1.33
CA SER A 308 17.78 -7.90 -1.40
C SER A 308 17.31 -9.15 -2.15
N TYR A 309 16.07 -9.60 -1.92
CA TYR A 309 15.47 -10.71 -2.67
C TYR A 309 15.27 -10.38 -4.16
N LEU A 310 14.82 -9.16 -4.49
CA LEU A 310 14.71 -8.67 -5.87
C LEU A 310 16.07 -8.65 -6.57
N HIS A 311 17.08 -8.08 -5.91
CA HIS A 311 18.44 -8.00 -6.43
C HIS A 311 19.06 -9.39 -6.62
N ALA A 312 18.92 -10.28 -5.63
CA ALA A 312 19.38 -11.67 -5.70
C ALA A 312 18.74 -12.42 -6.88
N ALA A 313 17.43 -12.26 -7.09
CA ALA A 313 16.73 -12.89 -8.20
C ALA A 313 17.20 -12.35 -9.56
N ALA A 314 17.41 -11.04 -9.67
CA ALA A 314 17.85 -10.40 -10.90
C ALA A 314 19.28 -10.82 -11.31
N VAL A 315 20.26 -10.71 -10.40
CA VAL A 315 21.66 -11.04 -10.74
C VAL A 315 21.88 -12.52 -11.08
N GLU A 316 21.06 -13.42 -10.52
CA GLU A 316 21.07 -14.86 -10.79
C GLU A 316 20.13 -15.28 -11.94
N GLY A 317 19.36 -14.35 -12.52
CA GLY A 317 18.38 -14.67 -13.58
C GLY A 317 17.22 -15.56 -13.13
N LYS A 318 16.88 -15.56 -11.83
CA LYS A 318 15.79 -16.37 -11.27
C LYS A 318 14.42 -15.73 -11.56
N PRO A 319 13.40 -16.54 -11.91
CA PRO A 319 12.04 -16.04 -12.11
C PRO A 319 11.43 -15.55 -10.79
N PHE A 320 10.55 -14.54 -10.87
CA PHE A 320 10.04 -13.81 -9.71
C PHE A 320 9.38 -14.68 -8.61
N ARG A 321 8.87 -15.88 -8.96
CA ARG A 321 8.41 -16.88 -8.00
C ARG A 321 9.42 -17.24 -6.89
N HIS A 322 10.73 -17.07 -7.13
CA HIS A 322 11.75 -17.26 -6.08
C HIS A 322 11.70 -16.14 -5.04
N VAL A 323 11.46 -14.89 -5.44
CA VAL A 323 11.27 -13.75 -4.53
C VAL A 323 10.07 -14.00 -3.62
N HIS A 324 8.95 -14.46 -4.17
CA HIS A 324 7.78 -14.86 -3.37
C HIS A 324 8.12 -15.96 -2.36
N ARG A 325 8.83 -17.02 -2.78
CA ARG A 325 9.24 -18.11 -1.89
C ARG A 325 10.13 -17.63 -0.72
N TRP A 326 11.09 -16.73 -1.00
CA TRP A 326 11.93 -16.10 0.02
C TRP A 326 11.13 -15.15 0.93
N ALA A 327 10.13 -14.45 0.38
CA ALA A 327 9.17 -13.66 1.14
C ALA A 327 8.25 -14.51 2.05
N GLN A 328 8.08 -15.81 1.80
CA GLN A 328 7.45 -16.75 2.74
C GLN A 328 8.44 -17.39 3.73
N GLY A 329 9.63 -16.81 3.93
CA GLY A 329 10.67 -17.33 4.83
C GLY A 329 11.34 -18.63 4.35
N THR A 330 10.98 -19.15 3.18
CA THR A 330 11.42 -20.46 2.68
C THR A 330 12.65 -20.33 1.79
N GLN A 331 13.69 -21.14 2.06
CA GLN A 331 14.94 -21.18 1.29
C GLN A 331 15.66 -19.82 1.18
N VAL A 332 15.51 -18.95 2.18
CA VAL A 332 16.09 -17.59 2.23
C VAL A 332 17.63 -17.60 2.07
N GLN A 333 18.30 -18.65 2.57
CA GLN A 333 19.75 -18.82 2.42
C GLN A 333 20.20 -18.97 0.95
N ASP A 334 19.31 -19.31 0.02
CA ASP A 334 19.62 -19.24 -1.42
C ASP A 334 19.86 -17.81 -1.89
N ALA A 335 19.10 -16.83 -1.39
CA ALA A 335 19.28 -15.43 -1.75
C ALA A 335 20.59 -14.87 -1.18
N VAL A 336 20.91 -15.21 0.08
CA VAL A 336 22.20 -14.88 0.71
C VAL A 336 23.37 -15.45 -0.11
N ARG A 337 23.29 -16.73 -0.48
CA ARG A 337 24.29 -17.41 -1.31
C ARG A 337 24.43 -16.77 -2.70
N ALA A 338 23.33 -16.42 -3.34
CA ALA A 338 23.32 -15.75 -4.64
C ALA A 338 24.05 -14.41 -4.57
N LEU A 339 23.75 -13.57 -3.57
CA LEU A 339 24.41 -12.28 -3.36
C LEU A 339 25.88 -12.41 -2.95
N ARG A 340 26.26 -13.50 -2.26
CA ARG A 340 27.65 -13.73 -1.81
C ARG A 340 28.57 -14.24 -2.93
N THR A 341 28.04 -15.03 -3.87
CA THR A 341 28.86 -15.76 -4.87
C THR A 341 28.81 -15.17 -6.27
N ASN A 342 27.81 -14.34 -6.58
CA ASN A 342 27.65 -13.77 -7.92
C ASN A 342 28.46 -12.46 -8.06
N PRO A 343 29.41 -12.35 -9.01
CA PRO A 343 30.22 -11.15 -9.19
C PRO A 343 29.44 -9.92 -9.67
N LYS A 344 28.18 -10.08 -10.11
CA LYS A 344 27.28 -8.97 -10.45
C LYS A 344 26.50 -8.43 -9.25
N ALA A 345 26.56 -9.09 -8.08
CA ALA A 345 25.91 -8.59 -6.88
C ALA A 345 26.60 -7.31 -6.38
N ALA A 346 25.79 -6.34 -5.94
CA ALA A 346 26.30 -5.10 -5.39
C ALA A 346 27.11 -5.37 -4.11
N SER A 347 28.24 -4.68 -3.95
CA SER A 347 29.11 -4.84 -2.79
C SER A 347 28.32 -4.66 -1.48
N GLY A 348 28.57 -5.54 -0.52
CA GLY A 348 27.87 -5.58 0.78
C GLY A 348 26.45 -6.16 0.76
N ALA A 349 25.81 -6.40 -0.39
CA ALA A 349 24.40 -6.81 -0.44
C ALA A 349 24.10 -8.12 0.32
N ALA A 350 25.01 -9.09 0.29
CA ALA A 350 24.87 -10.33 1.07
C ALA A 350 24.88 -10.06 2.59
N GLY A 351 25.78 -9.18 3.06
CA GLY A 351 25.88 -8.80 4.47
C GLY A 351 24.70 -7.94 4.94
N GLU A 352 24.16 -7.07 4.08
CA GLU A 352 22.92 -6.34 4.35
C GLU A 352 21.71 -7.26 4.53
N LEU A 353 21.59 -8.29 3.68
CA LEU A 353 20.55 -9.30 3.82
C LEU A 353 20.74 -10.14 5.09
N GLU A 354 21.95 -10.61 5.38
CA GLU A 354 22.23 -11.35 6.61
C GLU A 354 21.92 -10.53 7.86
N ALA A 355 22.35 -9.26 7.92
CA ALA A 355 22.06 -8.37 9.04
C ALA A 355 20.56 -8.14 9.27
N ALA A 356 19.77 -8.07 8.19
CA ALA A 356 18.30 -8.01 8.29
C ALA A 356 17.70 -9.32 8.85
N LEU A 357 18.22 -10.47 8.42
CA LEU A 357 17.77 -11.80 8.85
C LEU A 357 18.21 -12.18 10.27
N THR A 358 19.30 -11.60 10.77
CA THR A 358 19.77 -11.72 12.16
C THR A 358 19.39 -10.53 13.03
N SER A 359 18.49 -9.66 12.56
CA SER A 359 17.93 -8.57 13.38
C SER A 359 17.03 -9.12 14.50
N HIS A 360 16.63 -8.25 15.44
CA HIS A 360 15.77 -8.64 16.58
C HIS A 360 14.54 -9.43 16.11
N THR A 361 14.33 -10.62 16.70
CA THR A 361 13.32 -11.61 16.33
C THR A 361 11.96 -11.00 15.99
N GLU A 362 11.38 -10.22 16.91
CA GLU A 362 10.08 -9.56 16.71
C GLU A 362 10.05 -8.64 15.48
N ARG A 363 11.07 -7.77 15.29
CA ARG A 363 11.12 -6.86 14.13
C ARG A 363 11.28 -7.63 12.82
N ARG A 364 12.12 -8.67 12.83
CA ARG A 364 12.35 -9.55 11.68
C ARG A 364 11.07 -10.29 11.30
N ASP A 365 10.36 -10.84 12.28
CA ASP A 365 9.18 -11.67 12.04
C ASP A 365 8.01 -10.82 11.52
N ILE A 366 7.82 -9.60 12.07
CA ILE A 366 6.87 -8.60 11.52
C ILE A 366 7.28 -8.16 10.11
N ALA A 367 8.58 -7.92 9.86
CA ALA A 367 9.08 -7.54 8.54
C ALA A 367 8.90 -8.64 7.49
N GLN A 368 9.11 -9.90 7.89
CA GLN A 368 8.87 -11.08 7.07
C GLN A 368 7.38 -11.24 6.76
N GLU A 369 6.50 -11.06 7.76
CA GLU A 369 5.04 -11.07 7.56
C GLU A 369 4.60 -9.96 6.59
N LEU A 370 5.10 -8.74 6.75
CA LEU A 370 4.80 -7.60 5.87
C LEU A 370 5.21 -7.90 4.42
N THR A 371 6.38 -8.50 4.23
CA THR A 371 6.90 -8.91 2.91
C THR A 371 6.08 -10.06 2.31
N ALA A 372 5.70 -11.05 3.12
CA ALA A 372 4.82 -12.15 2.72
C ALA A 372 3.44 -11.64 2.30
N ARG A 373 2.89 -10.67 3.03
CA ARG A 373 1.57 -10.07 2.79
C ARG A 373 1.53 -9.24 1.52
N ALA A 374 2.58 -8.44 1.26
CA ALA A 374 2.75 -7.68 0.02
C ALA A 374 2.78 -8.56 -1.24
N LEU A 375 3.21 -9.82 -1.11
CA LEU A 375 3.31 -10.76 -2.24
C LEU A 375 2.28 -11.89 -2.17
N SER A 376 1.24 -11.77 -1.34
CA SER A 376 0.26 -12.83 -1.07
C SER A 376 -0.58 -13.21 -2.30
N SER A 377 -0.87 -12.25 -3.19
CA SER A 377 -1.65 -12.49 -4.41
C SER A 377 -0.99 -13.42 -5.44
N LEU A 378 0.30 -13.73 -5.30
CA LEU A 378 1.01 -14.69 -6.16
C LEU A 378 0.64 -16.16 -5.88
N PHE A 379 -0.16 -16.44 -4.85
CA PHE A 379 -0.85 -17.72 -4.74
C PHE A 379 -1.86 -17.92 -5.89
N THR A 380 -2.50 -16.84 -6.36
CA THR A 380 -3.41 -16.84 -7.51
C THR A 380 -2.63 -17.06 -8.81
N VAL A 381 -3.11 -17.97 -9.67
CA VAL A 381 -2.37 -18.44 -10.86
C VAL A 381 -2.14 -17.32 -11.89
N ASN A 382 -3.20 -16.61 -12.30
CA ASN A 382 -3.12 -15.51 -13.25
C ASN A 382 -2.20 -14.38 -12.77
N ILE A 383 -2.29 -13.99 -11.50
CA ILE A 383 -1.42 -12.95 -10.93
C ILE A 383 0.05 -13.40 -10.94
N ARG A 384 0.33 -14.67 -10.66
CA ARG A 384 1.69 -15.22 -10.74
C ARG A 384 2.23 -15.30 -12.17
N GLU A 385 1.42 -15.69 -13.15
CA GLU A 385 1.83 -15.66 -14.55
C GLU A 385 1.94 -14.22 -15.09
N SER A 386 1.22 -13.25 -14.53
CA SER A 386 1.47 -11.82 -14.81
C SER A 386 2.92 -11.39 -14.51
N CYS A 387 3.66 -12.16 -13.70
CA CYS A 387 5.06 -11.92 -13.37
C CYS A 387 6.07 -12.71 -14.23
N THR A 388 5.63 -13.49 -15.22
CA THR A 388 6.49 -14.30 -16.11
C THR A 388 6.64 -13.68 -17.51
N ALA A 389 7.12 -12.42 -17.54
CA ALA A 389 7.42 -11.66 -18.77
C ALA A 389 8.19 -12.47 -19.82
N ASN A 390 7.68 -12.51 -21.05
CA ASN A 390 8.43 -12.99 -22.20
C ASN A 390 9.26 -11.86 -22.83
N ARG A 391 10.14 -12.19 -23.79
CA ARG A 391 11.02 -11.21 -24.44
C ARG A 391 10.26 -10.11 -25.18
N THR A 392 9.11 -10.42 -25.78
CA THR A 392 8.26 -9.46 -26.48
C THR A 392 7.59 -8.50 -25.50
N ASP A 393 7.12 -8.99 -24.35
CA ASP A 393 6.56 -8.15 -23.28
C ASP A 393 7.60 -7.12 -22.80
N SER A 394 8.82 -7.58 -22.50
CA SER A 394 9.90 -6.70 -22.06
C SER A 394 10.25 -5.63 -23.10
N LEU A 395 10.39 -6.02 -24.37
CA LEU A 395 10.70 -5.07 -25.46
C LEU A 395 9.57 -4.05 -25.66
N ALA A 396 8.31 -4.48 -25.63
CA ALA A 396 7.17 -3.58 -25.77
C ALA A 396 7.05 -2.59 -24.60
N LEU A 397 7.25 -3.05 -23.36
CA LEU A 397 7.31 -2.17 -22.18
C LEU A 397 8.55 -1.26 -22.18
N ASP A 398 9.63 -1.68 -22.84
CA ASP A 398 10.82 -0.84 -22.99
C ASP A 398 10.65 0.28 -24.01
N SER A 399 9.91 0.03 -25.09
CA SER A 399 9.81 0.95 -26.24
C SER A 399 8.58 1.86 -26.24
N PHE A 400 7.45 1.46 -25.62
CA PHE A 400 6.15 2.13 -25.83
C PHE A 400 6.16 3.66 -25.62
N VAL A 401 6.95 4.19 -24.68
CA VAL A 401 7.04 5.64 -24.44
C VAL A 401 7.63 6.37 -25.67
N ASN A 402 8.66 5.80 -26.31
CA ASN A 402 9.24 6.35 -27.53
C ASN A 402 8.32 6.18 -28.75
N GLU A 403 7.43 5.19 -28.72
CA GLU A 403 6.47 4.87 -29.79
C GLU A 403 5.10 5.56 -29.61
N GLY A 404 4.95 6.54 -28.70
CA GLY A 404 3.67 7.24 -28.45
C GLY A 404 2.58 6.36 -27.80
N GLY A 405 2.98 5.18 -27.32
CA GLY A 405 2.09 4.14 -26.82
C GLY A 405 1.41 4.46 -25.49
N THR A 406 0.55 3.54 -25.06
CA THR A 406 -0.23 3.70 -23.83
C THR A 406 -0.23 2.42 -23.01
N LEU A 407 0.17 2.54 -21.74
CA LEU A 407 0.06 1.45 -20.78
C LEU A 407 -1.16 1.68 -19.88
N TYR A 408 -2.10 0.76 -19.93
CA TYR A 408 -3.19 0.65 -18.98
C TYR A 408 -2.79 -0.30 -17.84
N VAL A 409 -2.98 0.14 -16.61
CA VAL A 409 -2.75 -0.61 -15.36
C VAL A 409 -4.12 -0.69 -14.67
N VAL A 410 -4.77 -1.84 -14.81
CA VAL A 410 -6.15 -2.04 -14.34
C VAL A 410 -6.15 -2.94 -13.11
N GLY A 411 -6.94 -2.59 -12.09
CA GLY A 411 -6.96 -3.33 -10.84
C GLY A 411 -8.23 -3.15 -10.03
N GLU A 412 -8.45 -4.08 -9.11
CA GLU A 412 -9.56 -4.03 -8.17
C GLU A 412 -9.38 -2.85 -7.19
N PRO A 413 -10.44 -2.06 -6.92
CA PRO A 413 -10.35 -0.98 -5.94
C PRO A 413 -10.41 -1.52 -4.51
N ILE A 414 -9.31 -1.42 -3.77
CA ILE A 414 -9.15 -1.90 -2.39
C ILE A 414 -8.88 -0.71 -1.45
N GLU A 415 -9.84 -0.41 -0.58
CA GLU A 415 -9.74 0.66 0.41
C GLU A 415 -8.75 0.32 1.56
N ASP A 416 -8.80 -0.91 2.09
CA ASP A 416 -7.89 -1.40 3.14
C ASP A 416 -7.06 -2.60 2.67
N PRO A 417 -5.96 -2.37 1.93
CA PRO A 417 -5.06 -3.43 1.49
C PRO A 417 -4.18 -3.96 2.62
N LYS A 418 -4.23 -3.42 3.85
CA LYS A 418 -3.35 -3.87 4.94
C LYS A 418 -3.62 -5.31 5.34
N ALA A 419 -4.84 -5.81 5.16
CA ALA A 419 -5.18 -7.22 5.39
C ALA A 419 -4.98 -8.07 4.12
N ASN A 420 -5.58 -7.65 3.00
CA ASN A 420 -5.45 -8.32 1.71
C ASN A 420 -5.21 -7.26 0.61
N PRO A 421 -3.97 -7.11 0.12
CA PRO A 421 -3.65 -6.09 -0.87
C PRO A 421 -3.97 -6.50 -2.32
N GLY A 422 -4.40 -7.74 -2.57
CA GLY A 422 -4.65 -8.23 -3.93
C GLY A 422 -3.46 -7.99 -4.86
N ALA A 423 -3.72 -7.59 -6.11
CA ALA A 423 -2.67 -7.27 -7.07
C ALA A 423 -2.03 -5.87 -6.87
N MET A 424 -2.57 -5.01 -5.99
CA MET A 424 -2.15 -3.61 -5.81
C MET A 424 -0.62 -3.41 -5.70
N PRO A 425 0.15 -4.24 -4.98
CA PRO A 425 1.62 -4.15 -4.92
C PRO A 425 2.28 -4.20 -6.30
N LEU A 426 1.82 -5.08 -7.19
CA LEU A 426 2.36 -5.22 -8.54
C LEU A 426 1.95 -4.04 -9.42
N LEU A 427 0.70 -3.56 -9.31
CA LEU A 427 0.18 -2.40 -10.04
C LEU A 427 0.97 -1.13 -9.67
N THR A 428 1.13 -0.87 -8.37
CA THR A 428 1.97 0.24 -7.85
C THR A 428 3.40 0.11 -8.35
N ALA A 429 4.00 -1.08 -8.26
CA ALA A 429 5.38 -1.29 -8.68
C ALA A 429 5.62 -1.07 -10.18
N LEU A 430 4.73 -1.56 -11.06
CA LEU A 430 4.84 -1.32 -12.50
C LEU A 430 4.72 0.16 -12.81
N ALA A 431 3.65 0.80 -12.33
CA ALA A 431 3.37 2.20 -12.58
C ALA A 431 4.49 3.12 -12.05
N SER A 432 5.00 2.90 -10.83
CA SER A 432 6.16 3.62 -10.29
C SER A 432 7.41 3.50 -11.17
N SER A 433 7.62 2.35 -11.83
CA SER A 433 8.78 2.14 -12.71
C SER A 433 8.63 2.72 -14.10
N VAL A 434 7.39 2.89 -14.57
CA VAL A 434 7.10 3.63 -15.79
C VAL A 434 7.30 5.13 -15.56
N VAL A 435 6.83 5.64 -14.42
CA VAL A 435 7.12 6.99 -13.94
C VAL A 435 8.62 7.23 -13.86
N GLU A 436 9.36 6.36 -13.17
CA GLU A 436 10.81 6.48 -13.02
C GLU A 436 11.55 6.41 -14.36
N ARG A 437 11.12 5.55 -15.28
CA ARG A 437 11.64 5.52 -16.66
C ARG A 437 11.41 6.87 -17.36
N GLY A 438 10.21 7.43 -17.26
CA GLY A 438 9.86 8.73 -17.83
C GLY A 438 10.73 9.87 -17.27
N ARG A 439 10.99 9.88 -15.96
CA ARG A 439 11.91 10.85 -15.31
C ARG A 439 13.33 10.73 -15.85
N ARG A 440 13.88 9.50 -15.89
CA ARG A 440 15.21 9.23 -16.47
C ARG A 440 15.28 9.53 -17.97
N MET A 441 14.16 9.54 -18.70
CA MET A 441 14.11 9.98 -20.10
C MET A 441 14.14 11.52 -20.20
N ALA A 442 13.35 12.22 -19.37
CA ALA A 442 13.39 13.68 -19.27
C ALA A 442 14.79 14.20 -18.91
N GLU A 443 15.43 13.61 -17.89
CA GLU A 443 16.76 14.01 -17.40
C GLU A 443 17.90 13.78 -18.42
N ARG A 444 17.70 12.90 -19.41
CA ARG A 444 18.64 12.66 -20.52
C ARG A 444 18.30 13.42 -21.80
N SER A 445 17.17 14.12 -21.84
CA SER A 445 16.78 14.96 -22.98
C SER A 445 17.56 16.28 -22.97
N SER A 446 17.75 16.89 -24.14
CA SER A 446 18.47 18.16 -24.27
C SER A 446 17.78 19.35 -23.59
N SER A 447 16.46 19.27 -23.39
CA SER A 447 15.64 20.27 -22.70
C SER A 447 15.49 19.99 -21.19
N GLY A 448 15.96 18.84 -20.69
CA GLY A 448 15.66 18.36 -19.34
C GLY A 448 14.18 17.95 -19.14
N ARG A 449 13.40 17.89 -20.22
CA ARG A 449 11.95 17.66 -20.22
C ARG A 449 11.57 16.63 -21.27
N LEU A 450 10.72 15.66 -20.89
CA LEU A 450 10.18 14.68 -21.82
C LEU A 450 9.24 15.35 -22.84
N ASP A 451 9.52 15.15 -24.12
CA ASP A 451 8.75 15.68 -25.24
C ASP A 451 8.74 14.65 -26.39
N PRO A 452 7.57 14.16 -26.85
CA PRO A 452 6.23 14.44 -26.33
C PRO A 452 6.05 13.98 -24.87
N PRO A 453 5.22 14.67 -24.07
CA PRO A 453 5.06 14.38 -22.64
C PRO A 453 4.39 13.02 -22.40
N LEU A 454 4.80 12.34 -21.32
CA LEU A 454 4.15 11.12 -20.82
C LEU A 454 3.02 11.52 -19.87
N THR A 455 1.79 11.54 -20.37
CA THR A 455 0.60 11.92 -19.60
C THR A 455 0.23 10.84 -18.59
N LEU A 456 0.09 11.21 -17.31
CA LEU A 456 -0.26 10.31 -16.22
C LEU A 456 -1.72 10.52 -15.83
N VAL A 457 -2.61 9.60 -16.24
CA VAL A 457 -4.03 9.59 -15.85
C VAL A 457 -4.21 8.57 -14.73
N LEU A 458 -4.28 9.06 -13.50
CA LEU A 458 -4.23 8.25 -12.29
C LEU A 458 -5.62 8.16 -11.66
N ASP A 459 -6.50 7.38 -12.29
CA ASP A 459 -7.87 7.17 -11.84
C ASP A 459 -7.95 6.16 -10.67
N ASP A 460 -8.65 6.54 -9.61
CA ASP A 460 -8.81 5.76 -8.38
C ASP A 460 -7.48 5.38 -7.70
N VAL A 461 -6.44 6.19 -7.91
CA VAL A 461 -5.04 5.81 -7.63
C VAL A 461 -4.80 5.39 -6.16
N ALA A 462 -5.49 6.01 -5.20
CA ALA A 462 -5.41 5.62 -3.79
C ALA A 462 -6.02 4.24 -3.46
N ALA A 463 -6.92 3.73 -4.30
CA ALA A 463 -7.58 2.42 -4.14
C ALA A 463 -7.08 1.37 -5.14
N VAL A 464 -6.33 1.73 -6.19
CA VAL A 464 -5.82 0.78 -7.21
C VAL A 464 -4.30 0.59 -7.16
N ALA A 465 -3.54 1.67 -7.03
CA ALA A 465 -2.08 1.65 -7.11
C ALA A 465 -1.46 2.90 -6.46
N PRO A 466 -1.42 3.00 -5.12
CA PRO A 466 -0.97 4.19 -4.42
C PRO A 466 0.53 4.46 -4.64
N LEU A 467 0.86 5.29 -5.62
CA LEU A 467 2.23 5.63 -6.01
C LEU A 467 2.97 6.41 -4.90
N PRO A 468 4.14 5.94 -4.44
CA PRO A 468 4.99 6.73 -3.53
C PRO A 468 5.38 8.10 -4.10
N GLN A 469 5.53 8.20 -5.42
CA GLN A 469 5.98 9.41 -6.11
C GLN A 469 4.87 10.45 -6.35
N LEU A 470 3.60 10.15 -6.02
CA LEU A 470 2.47 11.02 -6.37
C LEU A 470 2.63 12.49 -5.93
N PRO A 471 3.08 12.82 -4.69
CA PRO A 471 3.21 14.21 -4.28
C PRO A 471 4.19 15.01 -5.15
N ASP A 472 5.32 14.42 -5.52
CA ASP A 472 6.33 15.06 -6.37
C ASP A 472 5.91 15.10 -7.85
N LEU A 473 5.15 14.10 -8.32
CA LEU A 473 4.51 14.15 -9.64
C LEU A 473 3.52 15.33 -9.78
N LEU A 474 2.72 15.59 -8.74
CA LEU A 474 1.80 16.72 -8.70
C LEU A 474 2.54 18.05 -8.58
N ALA A 475 3.66 18.09 -7.83
CA ALA A 475 4.44 19.31 -7.62
C ALA A 475 5.36 19.70 -8.79
N THR A 476 6.09 18.74 -9.40
CA THR A 476 7.13 19.02 -10.42
C THR A 476 7.03 18.17 -11.69
N GLY A 477 6.06 17.24 -11.78
CA GLY A 477 5.95 16.32 -12.92
C GLY A 477 5.74 17.03 -14.26
N ALA A 478 4.88 18.05 -14.29
CA ALA A 478 4.56 18.80 -15.52
C ALA A 478 5.77 19.45 -16.19
N ASP A 479 6.66 20.04 -15.39
CA ASP A 479 7.89 20.70 -15.84
C ASP A 479 8.85 19.70 -16.49
N ARG A 480 8.86 18.46 -15.98
CA ARG A 480 9.64 17.33 -16.52
C ARG A 480 8.97 16.61 -17.69
N GLY A 481 7.77 17.02 -18.11
CA GLY A 481 7.02 16.36 -19.19
C GLY A 481 6.24 15.12 -18.73
N LEU A 482 5.86 15.10 -17.45
CA LEU A 482 5.02 14.09 -16.79
C LEU A 482 3.74 14.75 -16.24
N PRO A 483 2.90 15.38 -17.09
CA PRO A 483 1.68 16.04 -16.63
C PRO A 483 0.75 15.02 -15.97
N THR A 484 0.41 15.28 -14.71
CA THR A 484 -0.31 14.33 -13.85
C THR A 484 -1.72 14.82 -13.56
N LEU A 485 -2.69 13.93 -13.72
CA LEU A 485 -4.08 14.06 -13.28
C LEU A 485 -4.38 12.93 -12.29
N ALA A 486 -4.63 13.27 -11.02
CA ALA A 486 -4.99 12.30 -9.98
C ALA A 486 -6.48 12.39 -9.65
N LEU A 487 -7.23 11.30 -9.82
CA LEU A 487 -8.65 11.24 -9.50
C LEU A 487 -8.86 10.39 -8.23
N LEU A 488 -9.45 10.99 -7.20
CA LEU A 488 -9.64 10.37 -5.88
C LEU A 488 -11.11 10.39 -5.47
N ARG A 489 -11.51 9.50 -4.56
CA ARG A 489 -12.89 9.47 -4.04
C ARG A 489 -13.12 10.51 -2.95
N SER A 490 -12.10 10.76 -2.10
CA SER A 490 -12.17 11.77 -1.03
C SER A 490 -10.79 12.22 -0.54
N GLN A 491 -10.77 13.29 0.26
CA GLN A 491 -9.55 13.80 0.91
C GLN A 491 -9.01 12.84 1.99
N GLU A 492 -9.87 12.03 2.61
CA GLU A 492 -9.46 11.03 3.61
C GLU A 492 -8.61 9.92 3.00
N GLN A 493 -8.91 9.51 1.76
CA GLN A 493 -8.04 8.58 1.01
C GLN A 493 -6.65 9.17 0.79
N ALA A 494 -6.57 10.45 0.36
CA ALA A 494 -5.31 11.15 0.18
C ALA A 494 -4.50 11.19 1.48
N ARG A 495 -5.12 11.63 2.58
CA ARG A 495 -4.51 11.68 3.93
C ARG A 495 -4.10 10.30 4.44
N SER A 496 -4.83 9.24 4.10
CA SER A 496 -4.51 7.86 4.52
C SER A 496 -3.27 7.31 3.80
N ARG A 497 -3.13 7.59 2.50
CA ARG A 497 -2.03 7.10 1.65
C ARG A 497 -0.77 7.95 1.71
N TRP A 498 -0.91 9.28 1.78
CA TRP A 498 0.19 10.24 1.80
C TRP A 498 0.11 11.15 3.05
N PRO A 499 0.14 10.60 4.29
CA PRO A 499 -0.11 11.34 5.53
C PRO A 499 0.94 12.43 5.86
N GLN A 500 2.03 12.50 5.10
CA GLN A 500 3.10 13.49 5.26
C GLN A 500 3.00 14.65 4.26
N TYR A 501 2.00 14.61 3.35
CA TYR A 501 1.86 15.56 2.24
C TYR A 501 0.44 16.11 2.20
N GLU A 502 0.31 17.43 2.08
CA GLU A 502 -0.95 18.04 1.64
C GLU A 502 -0.96 18.05 0.12
N LEU A 503 -1.82 17.22 -0.48
CA LEU A 503 -1.98 17.21 -1.94
C LEU A 503 -2.76 18.47 -2.38
N PRO A 504 -2.43 19.08 -3.55
CA PRO A 504 -3.14 20.23 -4.09
C PRO A 504 -4.54 19.81 -4.59
N LEU A 505 -5.55 19.98 -3.73
CA LEU A 505 -6.94 19.57 -3.90
C LEU A 505 -7.86 20.74 -4.30
#